data_AF-A0A9E8MWY4-F1
#
_entry.id   AF-A0A9E8MWY4-F1
#
_cell.length_a   1.000
_cell.length_b   1.000
_cell.length_c   1.000
_cell.angle_alpha   90.00
_cell.angle_beta   90.00
_cell.angle_gamma   90.00
#
_symmetry.space_group_name_H-M   'P 1'
#
loop_
_entity.id
_entity.type
_entity.pdbx_description
1 polymer ?
#
loop_
_entity_poly.entity_id
_entity_poly.type
_entity_poly.pdbx_seq_one_letter_code
_entity_poly.pdbx_strand_id
1 'polypeptide(L)'
;MKITFDSNVWRKVASPNNFPKDPIIEDYKQIRKAIDSGQIEAFISETIFTLEGIQKKNRKDFFREYKANFKTNVTEENGAIKMSFTIGPNPDAHPGNNEFLKEHLTDAVNLGFKIINLPRIGGVTNKDVNDLRFKMTQQELDKVFSICDRIKNLKAGIYDIQQIGYKYDTNSWFKGVGKAPRL
;
A
#
# COMPACT_ATOMS: atom_id res chain seq x y z
N MET A 1 -17.28 5.66 12.89
CA MET A 1 -15.86 6.07 13.09
C MET A 1 -14.98 5.23 12.18
N LYS A 2 -14.07 5.83 11.38
CA LYS A 2 -13.18 5.09 10.47
C LYS A 2 -11.91 4.65 11.20
N ILE A 3 -11.59 3.35 11.21
CA ILE A 3 -10.39 2.81 11.87
C ILE A 3 -9.64 1.91 10.89
N THR A 4 -8.33 2.14 10.76
CA THR A 4 -7.44 1.23 10.02
C THR A 4 -6.74 0.29 11.01
N PHE A 5 -6.79 -1.01 10.72
CA PHE A 5 -6.19 -2.05 11.55
C PHE A 5 -4.86 -2.52 10.94
N ASP A 6 -3.86 -2.69 11.80
CA ASP A 6 -2.56 -3.24 11.43
C ASP A 6 -2.66 -4.72 11.01
N SER A 7 -1.72 -5.19 10.19
CA SER A 7 -1.67 -6.57 9.70
C SER A 7 -1.62 -7.62 10.82
N ASN A 8 -1.07 -7.27 11.99
CA ASN A 8 -0.96 -8.18 13.14
C ASN A 8 -2.20 -8.19 14.05
N VAL A 9 -3.10 -7.22 13.90
CA VAL A 9 -4.24 -7.03 14.81
C VAL A 9 -5.56 -7.38 14.14
N TRP A 10 -5.74 -7.04 12.85
CA TRP A 10 -7.05 -7.10 12.20
C TRP A 10 -7.71 -8.48 12.31
N ARG A 11 -6.94 -9.57 12.20
CA ARG A 11 -7.49 -10.94 12.30
C ARG A 11 -8.05 -11.29 13.66
N LYS A 12 -7.36 -10.82 14.72
CA LYS A 12 -7.80 -11.05 16.09
C LYS A 12 -9.10 -10.31 16.36
N VAL A 13 -9.27 -9.14 15.75
CA VAL A 13 -10.54 -8.40 15.76
C VAL A 13 -11.59 -9.05 14.86
N ALA A 14 -11.20 -9.56 13.69
CA ALA A 14 -12.13 -10.10 12.71
C ALA A 14 -12.77 -11.42 13.19
N SER A 15 -11.95 -12.31 13.75
CA SER A 15 -12.35 -13.64 14.26
C SER A 15 -11.74 -13.92 15.64
N PRO A 16 -12.14 -13.18 16.69
CA PRO A 16 -11.53 -13.27 18.02
C PRO A 16 -11.55 -14.69 18.59
N ASN A 17 -12.60 -15.45 18.32
CA ASN A 17 -12.75 -16.82 18.82
C ASN A 17 -11.65 -17.79 18.34
N ASN A 18 -10.91 -17.45 17.27
CA ASN A 18 -9.77 -18.23 16.79
C ASN A 18 -8.49 -17.98 17.61
N PHE A 19 -8.51 -16.99 18.53
CA PHE A 19 -7.38 -16.59 19.36
C PHE A 19 -7.73 -16.59 20.86
N PRO A 20 -8.27 -17.69 21.42
CA PRO A 20 -8.82 -17.71 22.79
C PRO A 20 -7.76 -17.53 23.89
N LYS A 21 -6.47 -17.70 23.56
CA LYS A 21 -5.35 -17.54 24.49
C LYS A 21 -4.75 -16.14 24.49
N ASP A 22 -5.24 -15.22 23.64
CA ASP A 22 -4.74 -13.86 23.61
C ASP A 22 -5.19 -13.10 24.88
N PRO A 23 -4.27 -12.44 25.60
CA PRO A 23 -4.59 -11.83 26.91
C PRO A 23 -5.63 -10.72 26.83
N ILE A 24 -5.84 -10.10 25.66
CA ILE A 24 -6.81 -9.01 25.45
C ILE A 24 -7.97 -9.43 24.55
N ILE A 25 -8.33 -10.71 24.57
CA ILE A 25 -9.39 -11.28 23.73
C ILE A 25 -10.75 -10.57 23.88
N GLU A 26 -11.09 -10.13 25.08
CA GLU A 26 -12.36 -9.43 25.32
C GLU A 26 -12.40 -8.05 24.64
N ASP A 27 -11.27 -7.37 24.52
CA ASP A 27 -11.16 -6.10 23.79
C ASP A 27 -11.42 -6.34 22.29
N TYR A 28 -10.83 -7.39 21.71
CA TYR A 28 -11.09 -7.73 20.31
C TYR A 28 -12.57 -8.07 20.05
N LYS A 29 -13.23 -8.80 20.97
CA LYS A 29 -14.67 -9.08 20.87
C LYS A 29 -15.49 -7.80 20.95
N GLN A 30 -15.11 -6.85 21.80
CA GLN A 30 -15.80 -5.56 21.89
C GLN A 30 -15.64 -4.75 20.60
N ILE A 31 -14.44 -4.69 20.03
CA ILE A 31 -14.18 -4.03 18.75
C ILE A 31 -14.98 -4.70 17.63
N ARG A 32 -15.04 -6.04 17.58
CA ARG A 32 -15.85 -6.78 16.60
C ARG A 32 -17.32 -6.39 16.66
N LYS A 33 -17.92 -6.35 17.86
CA LYS A 33 -19.31 -5.90 18.05
C LYS A 33 -19.52 -4.45 17.59
N ALA A 34 -18.54 -3.57 17.80
CA ALA A 34 -18.61 -2.19 17.34
C ALA A 34 -18.52 -2.08 15.80
N ILE A 35 -17.80 -2.99 15.13
CA ILE A 35 -17.83 -3.13 13.67
C ILE A 35 -19.21 -3.64 13.21
N ASP A 36 -19.72 -4.72 13.82
CA ASP A 36 -21.01 -5.34 13.46
C ASP A 36 -22.19 -4.38 13.62
N SER A 37 -22.17 -3.55 14.65
CA SER A 37 -23.19 -2.52 14.91
C SER A 37 -23.02 -1.25 14.08
N GLY A 38 -22.00 -1.17 13.20
CA GLY A 38 -21.73 -0.02 12.34
C GLY A 38 -21.12 1.19 13.04
N GLN A 39 -20.76 1.09 14.32
CA GLN A 39 -20.06 2.16 15.05
C GLN A 39 -18.64 2.37 14.50
N ILE A 40 -17.98 1.29 14.09
CA ILE A 40 -16.66 1.28 13.47
C ILE A 40 -16.79 0.86 12.00
N GLU A 41 -16.28 1.70 11.11
CA GLU A 41 -15.99 1.35 9.73
C GLU A 41 -14.53 0.89 9.67
N ALA A 42 -14.34 -0.41 9.45
CA ALA A 42 -13.04 -1.05 9.55
C ALA A 42 -12.28 -1.07 8.22
N PHE A 43 -11.01 -0.70 8.25
CA PHE A 43 -10.13 -0.65 7.09
C PHE A 43 -8.87 -1.49 7.31
N ILE A 44 -8.33 -2.06 6.23
CA ILE A 44 -6.99 -2.65 6.17
C ILE A 44 -6.21 -2.08 4.99
N SER A 45 -4.90 -1.95 5.14
CA SER A 45 -4.02 -1.46 4.06
C SER A 45 -3.86 -2.51 2.96
N GLU A 46 -3.95 -2.09 1.71
CA GLU A 46 -3.62 -2.92 0.55
C GLU A 46 -2.18 -3.49 0.60
N THR A 47 -1.27 -2.88 1.36
CA THR A 47 0.12 -3.35 1.48
C THR A 47 0.22 -4.81 1.93
N ILE A 48 -0.79 -5.30 2.67
CA ILE A 48 -0.95 -6.70 3.08
C ILE A 48 -1.03 -7.64 1.87
N PHE A 49 -1.66 -7.20 0.78
CA PHE A 49 -1.89 -8.00 -0.43
C PHE A 49 -0.93 -7.67 -1.57
N THR A 50 -0.06 -6.66 -1.42
CA THR A 50 0.94 -6.28 -2.43
C THR A 50 2.35 -6.63 -1.95
N LEU A 51 2.95 -5.80 -1.10
CA LEU A 51 4.31 -6.04 -0.61
C LEU A 51 4.39 -7.29 0.27
N GLU A 52 3.40 -7.48 1.14
CA GLU A 52 3.35 -8.64 2.02
C GLU A 52 2.95 -9.93 1.30
N GLY A 53 2.29 -9.80 0.14
CA GLY A 53 1.99 -10.88 -0.79
C GLY A 53 3.22 -11.61 -1.32
N ILE A 54 4.33 -10.89 -1.41
CA ILE A 54 5.60 -11.44 -1.85
C ILE A 54 6.37 -11.94 -0.64
N GLN A 55 6.78 -13.22 -0.67
CA GLN A 55 7.60 -13.82 0.39
C GLN A 55 8.85 -12.98 0.64
N LYS A 56 9.19 -12.73 1.91
CA LYS A 56 10.29 -11.83 2.30
C LYS A 56 11.61 -12.12 1.57
N LYS A 57 11.94 -13.41 1.39
CA LYS A 57 13.14 -13.87 0.65
C LYS A 57 13.15 -13.46 -0.84
N ASN A 58 11.98 -13.36 -1.46
CA ASN A 58 11.82 -13.07 -2.89
C ASN A 58 11.61 -11.59 -3.19
N ARG A 59 11.24 -10.77 -2.18
CA ARG A 59 10.95 -9.34 -2.36
C ARG A 59 12.08 -8.61 -3.07
N LYS A 60 13.33 -8.86 -2.68
CA LYS A 60 14.49 -8.17 -3.25
C LYS A 60 14.61 -8.42 -4.75
N ASP A 61 14.54 -9.68 -5.17
CA ASP A 61 14.73 -10.04 -6.57
C ASP A 61 13.53 -9.60 -7.40
N PHE A 62 12.32 -9.70 -6.84
CA PHE A 62 11.11 -9.10 -7.41
C PHE A 62 11.27 -7.60 -7.67
N PHE A 63 11.66 -6.81 -6.66
CA PHE A 63 11.78 -5.36 -6.80
C PHE A 63 12.93 -4.94 -7.72
N ARG A 64 13.95 -5.79 -7.89
CA ARG A 64 15.02 -5.58 -8.87
C ARG A 64 14.52 -5.76 -10.30
N GLU A 65 13.59 -6.69 -10.52
CA GLU A 65 13.07 -7.05 -11.85
C GLU A 65 11.81 -6.29 -12.23
N TYR A 66 11.06 -5.80 -11.24
CA TYR A 66 9.84 -5.03 -11.44
C TYR A 66 10.09 -3.77 -12.27
N LYS A 67 9.30 -3.61 -13.33
CA LYS A 67 9.26 -2.41 -14.17
C LYS A 67 7.82 -1.91 -14.24
N ALA A 68 7.64 -0.63 -13.90
CA ALA A 68 6.39 0.08 -14.15
C ALA A 68 6.12 0.14 -15.66
N ASN A 69 4.85 0.20 -16.03
CA ASN A 69 4.45 0.43 -17.41
C ASN A 69 4.72 1.89 -17.78
N PHE A 70 5.52 2.10 -18.82
CA PHE A 70 5.84 3.42 -19.37
C PHE A 70 5.32 3.49 -20.80
N LYS A 71 4.43 4.44 -21.07
CA LYS A 71 3.91 4.71 -22.42
C LYS A 71 4.24 6.15 -22.80
N THR A 72 4.77 6.33 -24.01
CA THR A 72 5.01 7.64 -24.61
C THR A 72 4.08 7.79 -25.80
N ASN A 73 3.32 8.88 -25.85
CA ASN A 73 2.62 9.27 -27.05
C ASN A 73 3.23 10.58 -27.57
N VAL A 74 3.62 10.57 -28.83
CA VAL A 74 4.11 11.76 -29.54
C VAL A 74 3.11 12.05 -30.63
N THR A 75 2.52 13.23 -30.60
CA THR A 75 1.64 13.73 -31.65
C THR A 75 2.19 15.03 -32.22
N GLU A 76 2.12 15.18 -33.53
CA GLU A 76 2.46 16.43 -34.21
C GLU A 76 1.17 17.09 -34.69
N GLU A 77 0.93 18.32 -34.28
CA GLU A 77 -0.26 19.07 -34.65
C GLU A 77 0.12 20.52 -34.88
N ASN A 78 -0.16 21.04 -36.08
CA ASN A 78 0.17 22.41 -36.50
C ASN A 78 1.67 22.78 -36.36
N GLY A 79 2.57 21.85 -36.64
CA GLY A 79 4.03 22.05 -36.51
C GLY A 79 4.53 22.09 -35.06
N ALA A 80 3.67 21.80 -34.08
CA ALA A 80 4.04 21.64 -32.68
C ALA A 80 4.09 20.14 -32.32
N ILE A 81 5.19 19.72 -31.68
CA ILE A 81 5.34 18.38 -31.12
C ILE A 81 4.74 18.38 -29.71
N LYS A 82 3.68 17.59 -29.51
CA LYS A 82 3.10 17.27 -28.20
C LYS A 82 3.60 15.90 -27.76
N MET A 83 4.35 15.87 -26.66
CA MET A 83 4.78 14.64 -26.00
C MET A 83 3.98 14.44 -24.71
N SER A 84 3.37 13.27 -24.56
CA SER A 84 2.77 12.84 -23.29
C SER A 84 3.40 11.54 -22.80
N PHE A 85 3.67 11.49 -21.49
CA PHE A 85 4.21 10.33 -20.82
C PHE A 85 3.18 9.81 -19.82
N THR A 86 2.92 8.50 -19.84
CA THR A 86 2.09 7.83 -18.86
C THR A 86 2.93 6.80 -18.12
N ILE A 87 3.01 6.94 -16.80
CA ILE A 87 3.69 6.01 -15.91
C ILE A 87 2.61 5.36 -15.03
N GLY A 88 2.50 4.04 -15.10
CA GLY A 88 1.51 3.29 -14.33
C GLY A 88 2.08 1.99 -13.75
N PRO A 89 1.39 1.38 -12.78
CA PRO A 89 1.74 0.05 -12.31
C PRO A 89 1.76 -0.96 -13.45
N ASN A 90 2.61 -1.99 -13.35
CA ASN A 90 2.48 -3.19 -14.16
C ASN A 90 1.67 -4.23 -13.37
N PRO A 91 0.37 -4.41 -13.66
CA PRO A 91 -0.49 -5.26 -12.86
C PRO A 91 -0.20 -6.75 -13.09
N ASP A 92 0.50 -7.11 -14.17
CA ASP A 92 0.92 -8.49 -14.50
C ASP A 92 2.23 -8.90 -13.82
N ALA A 93 2.95 -7.96 -13.22
CA ALA A 93 4.21 -8.27 -12.56
C ALA A 93 4.01 -8.98 -11.22
N HIS A 94 2.93 -8.68 -10.48
CA HIS A 94 2.68 -9.27 -9.17
C HIS A 94 2.22 -10.73 -9.28
N PRO A 95 2.77 -11.68 -8.49
CA PRO A 95 2.44 -13.11 -8.59
C PRO A 95 1.02 -13.49 -8.10
N GLY A 96 0.20 -12.50 -7.74
CA GLY A 96 -1.09 -12.70 -7.07
C GLY A 96 -0.95 -13.13 -5.60
N ASN A 97 -2.09 -13.38 -4.97
CA ASN A 97 -2.17 -13.95 -3.62
C ASN A 97 -1.95 -15.46 -3.66
N ASN A 98 -1.16 -15.97 -2.71
CA ASN A 98 -1.13 -17.40 -2.41
C ASN A 98 -2.44 -17.85 -1.72
N GLU A 99 -2.65 -19.15 -1.54
CA GLU A 99 -3.88 -19.70 -0.93
C GLU A 99 -4.19 -19.07 0.43
N PHE A 100 -3.18 -18.93 1.29
CA PHE A 100 -3.30 -18.27 2.58
C PHE A 100 -3.84 -16.84 2.44
N LEU A 101 -3.24 -16.00 1.59
CA LEU A 101 -3.69 -14.62 1.40
C LEU A 101 -5.04 -14.51 0.69
N LYS A 102 -5.40 -15.46 -0.17
CA LYS A 102 -6.74 -15.53 -0.78
C LYS A 102 -7.81 -15.80 0.27
N GLU A 103 -7.55 -16.73 1.18
CA GLU A 103 -8.43 -17.01 2.33
C GLU A 103 -8.59 -15.74 3.17
N HIS A 104 -7.50 -15.03 3.46
CA HIS A 104 -7.57 -13.81 4.28
C HIS A 104 -8.24 -12.63 3.61
N LEU A 105 -8.04 -12.47 2.31
CA LEU A 105 -8.78 -11.49 1.54
C LEU A 105 -10.29 -11.78 1.60
N THR A 106 -10.66 -13.05 1.42
CA THR A 106 -12.04 -13.51 1.49
C THR A 106 -12.64 -13.27 2.87
N ASP A 107 -11.92 -13.62 3.94
CA ASP A 107 -12.33 -13.36 5.32
C ASP A 107 -12.54 -11.87 5.58
N ALA A 108 -11.57 -11.04 5.21
CA ALA A 108 -11.64 -9.59 5.42
C ALA A 108 -12.89 -9.00 4.76
N VAL A 109 -13.16 -9.37 3.50
CA VAL A 109 -14.34 -8.93 2.75
C VAL A 109 -15.63 -9.42 3.41
N ASN A 110 -15.73 -10.72 3.73
CA ASN A 110 -16.91 -11.30 4.38
C ASN A 110 -17.20 -10.67 5.74
N LEU A 111 -16.16 -10.23 6.45
CA LEU A 111 -16.24 -9.62 7.77
C LEU A 111 -16.46 -8.11 7.72
N GLY A 112 -16.64 -7.54 6.53
CA GLY A 112 -17.01 -6.14 6.29
C GLY A 112 -15.83 -5.15 6.30
N PHE A 113 -14.58 -5.62 6.24
CA PHE A 113 -13.43 -4.74 6.15
C PHE A 113 -13.31 -4.15 4.74
N LYS A 114 -12.94 -2.86 4.70
CA LYS A 114 -12.66 -2.13 3.47
C LYS A 114 -11.16 -2.06 3.22
N ILE A 115 -10.73 -2.19 1.97
CA ILE A 115 -9.31 -2.18 1.61
C ILE A 115 -8.92 -0.76 1.20
N ILE A 116 -8.10 -0.08 1.99
CA ILE A 116 -7.59 1.25 1.63
C ILE A 116 -6.35 1.11 0.73
N ASN A 117 -6.37 1.82 -0.40
CA ASN A 117 -5.23 1.95 -1.31
C ASN A 117 -4.73 3.38 -1.28
N LEU A 118 -3.44 3.57 -0.98
CA LEU A 118 -2.76 4.84 -1.20
C LEU A 118 -1.99 4.76 -2.54
N PRO A 119 -2.46 5.44 -3.60
CA PRO A 119 -1.88 5.27 -4.93
C PRO A 119 -0.43 5.76 -4.96
N ARG A 120 0.45 4.96 -5.56
CA ARG A 120 1.87 5.28 -5.75
C ARG A 120 2.20 5.28 -7.23
N ILE A 121 2.88 6.32 -7.71
CA ILE A 121 3.31 6.41 -9.11
C ILE A 121 4.18 5.19 -9.46
N GLY A 122 3.76 4.40 -10.43
CA GLY A 122 4.45 3.18 -10.86
C GLY A 122 4.58 2.09 -9.78
N GLY A 123 3.91 2.22 -8.64
CA GLY A 123 4.00 1.26 -7.54
C GLY A 123 3.44 -0.10 -7.89
N VAL A 124 3.83 -1.13 -7.14
CA VAL A 124 3.32 -2.49 -7.34
C VAL A 124 1.84 -2.54 -6.96
N THR A 125 1.03 -3.17 -7.80
CA THR A 125 -0.40 -3.44 -7.54
C THR A 125 -0.67 -4.93 -7.60
N ASN A 126 -1.67 -5.40 -6.85
CA ASN A 126 -2.17 -6.77 -6.96
C ASN A 126 -3.56 -6.74 -7.61
N LYS A 127 -3.74 -7.50 -8.70
CA LYS A 127 -5.02 -7.58 -9.42
C LYS A 127 -6.14 -8.13 -8.55
N ASP A 128 -5.82 -9.04 -7.62
CA ASP A 128 -6.80 -9.74 -6.77
C ASP A 128 -7.60 -8.81 -5.86
N VAL A 129 -7.11 -7.59 -5.60
CA VAL A 129 -7.75 -6.62 -4.70
C VAL A 129 -8.31 -5.39 -5.41
N ASN A 130 -8.11 -5.26 -6.73
CA ASN A 130 -8.44 -4.03 -7.46
C ASN A 130 -9.91 -3.60 -7.28
N ASP A 131 -10.84 -4.55 -7.41
CA ASP A 131 -12.28 -4.28 -7.35
C ASP A 131 -12.81 -4.14 -5.90
N LEU A 132 -11.99 -4.52 -4.93
CA LEU A 132 -12.32 -4.49 -3.49
C LEU A 132 -11.83 -3.21 -2.80
N ARG A 133 -11.10 -2.35 -3.53
CA ARG A 133 -10.55 -1.11 -2.98
C ARG A 133 -11.66 -0.14 -2.61
N PHE A 134 -11.52 0.42 -1.42
CA PHE A 134 -12.27 1.60 -1.04
C PHE A 134 -11.91 2.78 -1.94
N LYS A 135 -12.92 3.38 -2.55
CA LYS A 135 -12.78 4.57 -3.38
C LYS A 135 -12.75 5.81 -2.48
N MET A 136 -11.55 6.29 -2.16
CA MET A 136 -11.39 7.59 -1.51
C MET A 136 -11.83 8.71 -2.45
N THR A 137 -12.43 9.73 -1.87
CA THR A 137 -12.70 11.00 -2.56
C THR A 137 -11.39 11.75 -2.84
N GLN A 138 -11.42 12.67 -3.80
CA GLN A 138 -10.26 13.53 -4.06
C GLN A 138 -9.84 14.32 -2.81
N GLN A 139 -10.81 14.82 -2.04
CA GLN A 139 -10.56 15.55 -0.80
C GLN A 139 -9.85 14.68 0.26
N GLU A 140 -10.23 13.41 0.39
CA GLU A 140 -9.56 12.46 1.29
C GLU A 140 -8.11 12.21 0.84
N LEU A 141 -7.87 12.04 -0.46
CA LEU A 141 -6.52 11.88 -1.01
C LEU A 141 -5.65 13.12 -0.79
N ASP A 142 -6.17 14.30 -1.08
CA ASP A 142 -5.46 15.57 -0.87
C ASP A 142 -5.08 15.74 0.60
N LYS A 143 -5.98 15.35 1.52
CA LYS A 143 -5.70 15.38 2.95
C LYS A 143 -4.57 14.43 3.32
N VAL A 144 -4.57 13.20 2.80
CA VAL A 144 -3.49 12.23 3.04
C VAL A 144 -2.15 12.79 2.55
N PHE A 145 -2.09 13.32 1.33
CA PHE A 145 -0.85 13.86 0.79
C PHE A 145 -0.34 15.08 1.56
N SER A 146 -1.23 15.97 2.03
CA SER A 146 -0.85 17.09 2.90
C SER A 146 -0.20 16.63 4.22
N ILE A 147 -0.65 15.49 4.77
CA ILE A 147 -0.08 14.90 5.98
C ILE A 147 1.29 14.29 5.67
N CYS A 148 1.44 13.58 4.53
CA CYS A 148 2.73 13.06 4.09
C CYS A 148 3.77 14.18 3.94
N ASP A 149 3.39 15.31 3.35
CA ASP A 149 4.26 16.49 3.23
C ASP A 149 4.63 17.07 4.59
N ARG A 150 3.67 17.15 5.52
CA ARG A 150 3.94 17.60 6.89
C ARG A 150 4.94 16.68 7.60
N ILE A 151 4.79 15.35 7.49
CA ILE A 151 5.72 14.37 8.06
C ILE A 151 7.14 14.60 7.50
N LYS A 152 7.25 14.78 6.18
CA LYS A 152 8.53 15.08 5.53
C LYS A 152 9.14 16.41 6.03
N ASN A 153 8.32 17.46 6.17
CA ASN A 153 8.77 18.77 6.65
C ASN A 153 9.25 18.74 8.11
N LEU A 154 8.72 17.80 8.90
CA LEU A 154 9.21 17.49 10.25
C LEU A 154 10.49 16.63 10.26
N LYS A 155 11.13 16.45 9.09
CA LYS A 155 12.35 15.66 8.91
C LYS A 155 12.18 14.19 9.28
N ALA A 156 11.02 13.61 8.96
CA ALA A 156 10.72 12.21 9.21
C ALA A 156 10.28 11.47 7.94
N GLY A 157 10.33 10.14 7.98
CA GLY A 157 9.81 9.27 6.93
C GLY A 157 10.66 9.33 5.67
N ILE A 158 10.09 9.79 4.54
CA ILE A 158 10.82 9.87 3.27
C ILE A 158 12.01 10.83 3.34
N TYR A 159 12.00 11.79 4.26
CA TYR A 159 13.12 12.70 4.48
C TYR A 159 14.42 11.93 4.78
N ASP A 160 14.36 10.93 5.67
CA ASP A 160 15.54 10.15 6.06
C ASP A 160 16.11 9.36 4.87
N ILE A 161 15.23 8.78 4.07
CA ILE A 161 15.59 8.08 2.83
C ILE A 161 16.24 9.04 1.83
N GLN A 162 15.74 10.27 1.72
CA GLN A 162 16.33 11.31 0.87
C GLN A 162 17.73 11.70 1.36
N GLN A 163 17.93 11.90 2.66
CA GLN A 163 19.24 12.24 3.21
C GLN A 163 20.26 11.11 2.99
N ILE A 164 19.85 9.86 3.17
CA ILE A 164 20.67 8.69 2.82
C ILE A 164 21.02 8.75 1.33
N GLY A 165 20.05 8.96 0.45
CA GLY A 165 20.29 9.06 -0.98
C GLY A 165 21.29 10.15 -1.34
N TYR A 166 21.09 11.38 -0.84
CA TYR A 166 21.97 12.51 -1.14
C TYR A 166 23.40 12.32 -0.63
N LYS A 167 23.62 11.51 0.41
CA LYS A 167 24.96 11.12 0.87
C LYS A 167 25.75 10.33 -0.19
N TYR A 168 25.07 9.56 -1.04
CA TYR A 168 25.68 8.70 -2.06
C TYR A 168 25.52 9.22 -3.49
N ASP A 169 24.68 10.24 -3.71
CA ASP A 169 24.55 10.97 -4.98
C ASP A 169 23.90 12.35 -4.74
N THR A 170 24.70 13.41 -4.81
CA THR A 170 24.26 14.79 -4.50
C THR A 170 23.23 15.33 -5.49
N ASN A 171 23.17 14.80 -6.71
CA ASN A 171 22.27 15.28 -7.76
C ASN A 171 20.95 14.50 -7.81
N SER A 172 20.90 13.28 -7.26
CA SER A 172 19.71 12.45 -7.30
C SER A 172 19.68 11.46 -6.13
N TRP A 173 18.88 11.78 -5.10
CA TRP A 173 18.70 10.87 -3.97
C TRP A 173 18.21 9.48 -4.40
N PHE A 174 17.37 9.39 -5.44
CA PHE A 174 16.90 8.11 -5.99
C PHE A 174 18.07 7.22 -6.48
N LYS A 175 19.02 7.80 -7.23
CA LYS A 175 20.23 7.07 -7.66
C LYS A 175 21.12 6.74 -6.48
N GLY A 176 21.24 7.68 -5.53
CA GLY A 176 22.06 7.51 -4.33
C GLY A 176 21.58 6.38 -3.42
N VAL A 177 20.27 6.20 -3.23
CA VAL A 177 19.72 5.08 -2.46
C VAL A 177 20.14 3.74 -3.06
N GLY A 178 20.19 3.61 -4.39
CA GLY A 178 20.69 2.40 -5.07
C GLY A 178 22.17 2.11 -4.86
N LYS A 179 22.96 3.12 -4.48
CA LYS A 179 24.41 3.03 -4.18
C LYS A 179 24.68 2.84 -2.69
N ALA A 180 23.70 3.09 -1.82
CA ALA A 180 23.88 3.00 -0.39
C ALA A 180 24.20 1.56 0.04
N PRO A 181 25.14 1.35 0.98
CA PRO A 181 25.40 0.04 1.56
C PRO A 181 24.14 -0.47 2.27
N ARG A 182 23.95 -1.79 2.31
CA ARG A 182 22.80 -2.38 2.99
C ARG A 182 22.83 -2.03 4.47
N LEU A 183 21.72 -1.47 4.96
CA LEU A 183 21.38 -1.43 6.38
C LEU A 183 21.02 -2.83 6.88
#